data_AF-A0AAD6Q292-F1
#
_entry.id   AF-A0AAD6Q292-F1
#
_cell.length_a   1.000
_cell.length_b   1.000
_cell.length_c   1.000
_cell.angle_alpha   90.00
_cell.angle_beta   90.00
_cell.angle_gamma   90.00
#
_symmetry.space_group_name_H-M   'P 1'
#
loop_
_entity.id
_entity.type
_entity.pdbx_description
1 polymer ?
#
loop_
_entity_poly.entity_id
_entity_poly.type
_entity_poly.pdbx_seq_one_letter_code
_entity_poly.pdbx_strand_id
1 'polypeptide(L)'
;MASSPSSLVFKVHRREPKLIKPAKPTPHEFKLLSDIDDQEGFRFHIPLILFYRHNPSMQGKDPVKVIREAIAKTLVSRLKCGGFLFALRLNHTMSDGQGLVQFMAAVAEIARGANAPSVPPVWERHVLSATDPPRVTCRHRAYEEVAGSTSSILTQDHLVHRSFFFSPSDITALRRLVPPLLSHCSSFEILTACLWIWSDHCPPTRFTNEEMSIICLVNAREKFNPPLLPRGYYGNGFGLLAAVATAGGTFEKANWICFGAGEEG
;
A
#
# COMPACT_ATOMS: atom_id res chain seq x y z
N MET A 1 -25.08 -21.19 -20.30
CA MET A 1 -23.94 -21.63 -19.47
C MET A 1 -22.73 -20.81 -19.88
N ALA A 2 -22.09 -20.06 -18.98
CA ALA A 2 -20.82 -19.40 -19.29
C ALA A 2 -19.71 -20.48 -19.30
N SER A 3 -18.85 -20.49 -20.30
CA SER A 3 -17.71 -21.41 -20.30
C SER A 3 -16.75 -21.04 -19.18
N SER A 4 -16.29 -22.03 -18.42
CA SER A 4 -15.24 -21.81 -17.44
C SER A 4 -14.02 -21.18 -18.12
N PRO A 5 -13.50 -20.03 -17.64
CA PRO A 5 -12.36 -19.38 -18.27
C PRO A 5 -11.16 -20.33 -18.27
N SER A 6 -10.53 -20.50 -19.43
CA SER A 6 -9.37 -21.38 -19.57
C SER A 6 -8.21 -20.84 -18.73
N SER A 7 -7.64 -21.71 -17.89
CA SER A 7 -6.53 -21.32 -17.02
C SER A 7 -5.30 -20.93 -17.85
N LEU A 8 -4.90 -19.67 -17.75
CA LEU A 8 -3.74 -19.12 -18.45
C LEU A 8 -2.44 -19.60 -17.80
N VAL A 9 -1.88 -20.71 -18.28
CA VAL A 9 -0.61 -21.26 -17.79
C VAL A 9 0.59 -20.47 -18.34
N PHE A 10 1.17 -19.60 -17.51
CA PHE A 10 2.38 -18.85 -17.84
C PHE A 10 3.65 -19.70 -17.65
N LYS A 11 4.28 -20.14 -18.75
CA LYS A 11 5.61 -20.77 -18.71
C LYS A 11 6.71 -19.72 -18.51
N VAL A 12 7.16 -19.56 -17.27
CA VAL A 12 8.27 -18.66 -16.89
C VAL A 12 9.59 -19.42 -16.91
N HIS A 13 10.59 -18.86 -17.60
CA HIS A 13 11.96 -19.39 -17.59
C HIS A 13 12.81 -18.54 -16.64
N ARG A 14 13.07 -19.06 -15.43
CA ARG A 14 13.96 -18.41 -14.46
C ARG A 14 15.39 -18.37 -15.02
N ARG A 15 16.03 -17.21 -14.93
CA ARG A 15 17.46 -17.03 -15.21
C ARG A 15 18.22 -16.95 -13.89
N GLU A 16 19.53 -17.16 -13.94
CA GLU A 16 20.40 -16.98 -12.78
C GLU A 16 20.23 -15.57 -12.17
N PRO A 17 20.01 -15.47 -10.85
CA PRO A 17 19.98 -14.18 -10.17
C PRO A 17 21.28 -13.41 -10.39
N LYS A 18 21.17 -12.10 -10.61
CA LYS A 18 22.32 -11.21 -10.64
C LYS A 18 22.12 -10.13 -9.59
N LEU A 19 23.06 -10.02 -8.65
CA LEU A 19 23.16 -8.85 -7.81
C LEU A 19 23.46 -7.65 -8.71
N ILE A 20 22.77 -6.54 -8.46
CA ILE A 20 23.00 -5.31 -9.19
C ILE A 20 23.33 -4.21 -8.19
N LYS A 21 24.50 -3.61 -8.38
CA LYS A 21 25.07 -2.58 -7.52
C LYS A 21 24.73 -1.18 -8.07
N PRO A 22 24.67 -0.15 -7.20
CA PRO A 22 24.56 1.24 -7.65
C PRO A 22 25.62 1.60 -8.71
N ALA A 23 25.21 2.38 -9.72
CA ALA A 23 26.08 2.78 -10.84
C ALA A 23 27.26 3.70 -10.45
N LYS A 24 27.23 4.26 -9.24
CA LYS A 24 28.30 5.04 -8.60
C LYS A 24 28.46 4.55 -7.15
N PRO A 25 29.64 4.70 -6.51
CA PRO A 25 29.77 4.49 -5.08
C PRO A 25 28.71 5.28 -4.31
N THR A 26 28.14 4.65 -3.28
CA THR A 26 27.21 5.30 -2.34
C THR A 26 27.91 5.39 -0.98
N PRO A 27 27.59 6.40 -0.15
CA PRO A 27 28.15 6.48 1.21
C PRO A 27 27.88 5.20 1.99
N HIS A 28 28.90 4.69 2.68
CA HIS A 28 28.74 3.57 3.61
C HIS A 28 28.41 4.14 4.99
N GLU A 29 27.13 4.35 5.25
CA GLU A 29 26.61 5.01 6.45
C GLU A 29 25.48 4.20 7.08
N PHE A 30 25.31 4.34 8.40
CA PHE A 30 24.12 3.85 9.07
C PHE A 30 22.98 4.85 8.91
N LYS A 31 21.83 4.37 8.44
CA LYS A 31 20.60 5.16 8.35
C LYS A 31 19.64 4.68 9.41
N LEU A 32 19.36 5.53 10.40
CA LEU A 32 18.37 5.25 11.44
C LEU A 32 16.95 5.19 10.84
N LEU A 33 16.14 4.30 11.39
CA LEU A 33 14.71 4.19 11.15
C LEU A 33 13.96 5.25 11.98
N SER A 34 12.75 5.63 11.55
CA SER A 34 11.80 6.32 12.43
C SER A 34 10.98 5.31 13.25
N ASP A 35 10.30 5.77 14.28
CA ASP A 35 9.41 4.93 15.09
C ASP A 35 8.21 4.41 14.29
N ILE A 36 7.89 5.07 13.16
CA ILE A 36 6.91 4.59 12.18
C ILE A 36 7.46 3.43 11.33
N ASP A 37 8.77 3.40 11.07
CA ASP A 37 9.39 2.35 10.24
C ASP A 37 9.73 1.07 11.03
N ASP A 38 10.09 1.18 12.31
CA ASP A 38 10.61 0.07 13.12
C ASP A 38 9.52 -0.80 13.79
N GLN A 39 8.26 -0.67 13.34
CA GLN A 39 7.18 -1.54 13.79
C GLN A 39 7.37 -2.96 13.25
N GLU A 40 7.26 -3.96 14.12
CA GLU A 40 7.47 -5.37 13.76
C GLU A 40 6.55 -5.82 12.62
N GLY A 41 5.31 -5.34 12.60
CA GLY A 41 4.33 -5.60 11.54
C GLY A 41 4.77 -5.20 10.14
N PHE A 42 5.82 -4.37 9.97
CA PHE A 42 6.37 -3.97 8.67
C PHE A 42 7.64 -4.73 8.26
N ARG A 43 8.10 -5.72 9.05
CA ARG A 43 9.32 -6.51 8.77
C ARG A 43 9.09 -7.62 7.72
N PHE A 44 8.38 -7.30 6.64
CA PHE A 44 8.06 -8.21 5.53
C PHE A 44 8.35 -7.59 4.15
N HIS A 45 8.30 -8.42 3.11
CA HIS A 45 8.49 -7.97 1.72
C HIS A 45 7.16 -7.89 0.98
N ILE A 46 6.81 -6.69 0.48
CA ILE A 46 5.65 -6.49 -0.41
C ILE A 46 6.02 -7.02 -1.81
N PRO A 47 5.28 -8.00 -2.38
CA PRO A 47 5.43 -8.39 -3.78
C PRO A 47 4.59 -7.49 -4.69
N LEU A 48 5.22 -6.83 -5.67
CA LEU A 48 4.52 -6.09 -6.71
C LEU A 48 4.85 -6.66 -8.10
N ILE A 49 3.82 -6.81 -8.94
CA ILE A 49 3.95 -7.25 -10.33
C ILE A 49 3.28 -6.21 -11.24
N LEU A 50 4.08 -5.54 -12.08
CA LEU A 50 3.59 -4.59 -13.08
C LEU A 50 3.64 -5.21 -14.49
N PHE A 51 2.53 -5.08 -15.22
CA PHE A 51 2.36 -5.60 -16.57
C PHE A 51 2.42 -4.47 -17.60
N TYR A 52 3.31 -4.59 -18.58
CA TYR A 52 3.47 -3.60 -19.64
C TYR A 52 3.10 -4.20 -21.00
N ARG A 53 2.19 -3.52 -21.71
CA ARG A 53 1.84 -3.84 -23.11
C ARG A 53 3.06 -3.62 -24.00
N HIS A 54 3.10 -4.32 -25.13
CA HIS A 54 4.11 -4.07 -26.16
C HIS A 54 3.96 -2.62 -26.69
N ASN A 55 5.09 -1.94 -26.88
CA ASN A 55 5.16 -0.58 -27.41
C ASN A 55 6.05 -0.58 -28.67
N PRO A 56 5.52 -0.23 -29.86
CA PRO A 56 6.30 -0.18 -31.10
C PRO A 56 7.55 0.71 -31.04
N SER A 57 7.58 1.76 -30.21
CA SER A 57 8.78 2.62 -30.04
C SER A 57 9.95 1.92 -29.34
N MET A 58 9.72 0.72 -28.80
CA MET A 58 10.75 -0.14 -28.18
C MET A 58 11.24 -1.25 -29.13
N GLN A 59 10.84 -1.23 -30.40
CA GLN A 59 11.31 -2.19 -31.40
C GLN A 59 12.85 -2.17 -31.50
N GLY A 60 13.46 -3.36 -31.54
CA GLY A 60 14.92 -3.52 -31.59
C GLY A 60 15.67 -3.26 -30.26
N LYS A 61 15.04 -2.65 -29.25
CA LYS A 61 15.62 -2.48 -27.91
C LYS A 61 15.32 -3.71 -27.06
N ASP A 62 16.31 -4.24 -26.34
CA ASP A 62 16.05 -5.24 -25.29
C ASP A 62 15.51 -4.52 -24.04
N PRO A 63 14.23 -4.70 -23.67
CA PRO A 63 13.70 -4.08 -22.46
C PRO A 63 14.42 -4.58 -21.22
N VAL A 64 14.89 -5.83 -21.21
CA VAL A 64 15.64 -6.37 -20.08
C VAL A 64 16.98 -5.66 -19.95
N LYS A 65 17.66 -5.24 -21.04
CA LYS A 65 18.89 -4.43 -20.99
C LYS A 65 18.63 -2.97 -20.62
N VAL A 66 17.73 -2.27 -21.34
CA VAL A 66 17.39 -0.86 -21.06
C VAL A 66 16.98 -0.71 -19.61
N ILE A 67 16.11 -1.63 -19.18
CA ILE A 67 15.67 -1.66 -17.81
C ILE A 67 16.90 -2.06 -16.99
N ARG A 68 17.66 -3.17 -17.21
CA ARG A 68 18.94 -3.53 -16.51
C ARG A 68 19.92 -2.37 -16.29
N GLU A 69 20.00 -1.38 -17.17
CA GLU A 69 20.87 -0.19 -17.04
C GLU A 69 20.24 0.91 -16.16
N ALA A 70 18.93 1.16 -16.33
CA ALA A 70 18.12 1.84 -15.30
C ALA A 70 18.00 1.02 -14.00
N ILE A 71 18.47 -0.24 -14.00
CA ILE A 71 18.33 -1.28 -12.96
C ILE A 71 19.68 -1.70 -12.34
N ALA A 72 20.78 -1.12 -12.83
CA ALA A 72 21.85 -0.57 -11.97
C ALA A 72 21.27 0.35 -10.86
N LYS A 73 19.94 0.53 -10.90
CA LYS A 73 18.95 1.17 -10.05
C LYS A 73 17.60 0.28 -9.96
N THR A 74 17.65 -1.11 -9.92
CA THR A 74 16.73 -2.36 -9.70
C THR A 74 15.63 -3.06 -10.67
N LEU A 75 15.73 -4.43 -10.94
CA LEU A 75 15.25 -5.54 -11.95
C LEU A 75 13.88 -5.82 -12.76
N VAL A 76 13.88 -6.37 -14.03
CA VAL A 76 12.72 -6.84 -14.94
C VAL A 76 12.80 -8.27 -15.64
N SER A 77 11.67 -8.88 -16.11
CA SER A 77 11.52 -10.04 -17.08
C SER A 77 10.55 -9.82 -18.30
N ARG A 78 10.56 -10.65 -19.37
CA ARG A 78 9.78 -10.46 -20.66
C ARG A 78 8.66 -11.49 -20.94
N LEU A 79 7.59 -11.10 -21.65
CA LEU A 79 6.41 -11.93 -22.05
C LEU A 79 6.41 -12.34 -23.55
N LYS A 80 5.65 -13.40 -23.90
CA LYS A 80 5.54 -13.92 -25.29
C LYS A 80 4.93 -12.95 -26.30
N CYS A 81 4.01 -12.08 -25.87
CA CYS A 81 3.35 -11.07 -26.72
C CYS A 81 4.23 -9.83 -27.01
N GLY A 82 5.54 -9.91 -26.76
CA GLY A 82 6.46 -8.77 -26.91
C GLY A 82 6.41 -7.73 -25.78
N GLY A 83 5.41 -7.81 -24.88
CA GLY A 83 5.34 -7.06 -23.62
C GLY A 83 6.31 -7.58 -22.56
N PHE A 84 6.27 -7.00 -21.35
CA PHE A 84 7.17 -7.38 -20.26
C PHE A 84 6.51 -7.25 -18.88
N LEU A 85 7.14 -7.88 -17.88
CA LEU A 85 6.69 -7.96 -16.50
C LEU A 85 7.81 -7.50 -15.57
N PHE A 86 7.54 -6.48 -14.77
CA PHE A 86 8.41 -6.02 -13.69
C PHE A 86 7.93 -6.65 -12.38
N ALA A 87 8.81 -7.36 -11.70
CA ALA A 87 8.52 -7.95 -10.38
C ALA A 87 9.49 -7.36 -9.36
N LEU A 88 8.95 -6.66 -8.37
CA LEU A 88 9.70 -6.08 -7.27
C LEU A 88 9.31 -6.76 -5.96
N ARG A 89 10.30 -6.95 -5.08
CA ARG A 89 10.05 -7.16 -3.65
C ARG A 89 10.70 -6.04 -2.87
N LEU A 90 9.88 -5.26 -2.18
CA LEU A 90 10.28 -4.14 -1.34
C LEU A 90 10.13 -4.54 0.13
N ASN A 91 11.16 -4.35 0.95
CA ASN A 91 11.04 -4.47 2.41
C ASN A 91 10.22 -3.28 2.92
N HIS A 92 9.10 -3.51 3.61
CA HIS A 92 8.17 -2.45 4.00
C HIS A 92 8.77 -1.49 5.05
N THR A 93 9.72 -1.93 5.89
CA THR A 93 10.53 -1.05 6.76
C THR A 93 11.33 0.02 5.96
N MET A 94 11.66 -0.24 4.68
CA MET A 94 12.36 0.74 3.85
C MET A 94 11.45 1.85 3.33
N SER A 95 10.20 1.56 2.97
CA SER A 95 9.24 2.60 2.56
C SER A 95 7.82 2.05 2.41
N ASP A 96 6.85 2.95 2.53
CA ASP A 96 5.45 2.67 2.21
C ASP A 96 5.17 2.65 0.69
N GLY A 97 3.89 2.52 0.33
CA GLY A 97 3.42 2.55 -1.06
C GLY A 97 3.70 3.87 -1.80
N GLN A 98 3.78 5.01 -1.12
CA GLN A 98 4.15 6.29 -1.75
C GLN A 98 5.65 6.35 -2.04
N GLY A 99 6.49 5.90 -1.11
CA GLY A 99 7.92 5.73 -1.37
C GLY A 99 8.20 4.75 -2.51
N LEU A 100 7.41 3.67 -2.63
CA LEU A 100 7.46 2.77 -3.78
C LEU A 100 7.09 3.47 -5.10
N VAL A 101 6.03 4.28 -5.12
CA VAL A 101 5.64 5.06 -6.31
C VAL A 101 6.72 6.06 -6.70
N GLN A 102 7.28 6.80 -5.73
CA GLN A 102 8.39 7.74 -5.94
C GLN A 102 9.63 7.02 -6.51
N PHE A 103 9.97 5.85 -5.96
CA PHE A 103 11.06 5.03 -6.46
C PHE A 103 10.82 4.58 -7.91
N MET A 104 9.62 4.09 -8.23
CA MET A 104 9.27 3.65 -9.58
C MET A 104 9.19 4.79 -10.59
N ALA A 105 8.77 5.99 -10.16
CA ALA A 105 8.84 7.20 -10.99
C ALA A 105 10.29 7.54 -11.34
N ALA A 106 11.19 7.55 -10.35
CA ALA A 106 12.63 7.77 -10.56
C ALA A 106 13.26 6.76 -11.55
N VAL A 107 12.96 5.47 -11.38
CA VAL A 107 13.41 4.41 -12.32
C VAL A 107 12.88 4.68 -13.74
N ALA A 108 11.60 5.04 -13.87
CA ALA A 108 10.96 5.30 -15.16
C ALA A 108 11.48 6.57 -15.86
N GLU A 109 11.78 7.63 -15.10
CA GLU A 109 12.40 8.85 -15.62
C GLU A 109 13.81 8.58 -16.15
N ILE A 110 14.64 7.89 -15.36
CA ILE A 110 16.00 7.54 -15.75
C ILE A 110 16.02 6.57 -16.94
N ALA A 111 15.08 5.61 -17.00
CA ALA A 111 14.91 4.73 -18.16
C ALA A 111 14.48 5.47 -19.45
N ARG A 112 13.86 6.66 -19.32
CA ARG A 112 13.56 7.57 -20.44
C ARG A 112 14.72 8.51 -20.79
N GLY A 113 15.86 8.43 -20.09
CA GLY A 113 17.04 9.25 -20.34
C GLY A 113 17.23 10.45 -19.41
N ALA A 114 16.44 10.58 -18.33
CA ALA A 114 16.68 11.61 -17.33
C ALA A 114 18.00 11.36 -16.57
N ASN A 115 18.78 12.42 -16.36
CA ASN A 115 20.05 12.34 -15.63
C ASN A 115 19.87 12.12 -14.11
N ALA A 116 18.75 12.60 -13.56
CA ALA A 116 18.38 12.54 -12.15
C ALA A 116 16.84 12.48 -12.04
N PRO A 117 16.27 11.99 -10.92
CA PRO A 117 14.83 12.03 -10.68
C PRO A 117 14.34 13.45 -10.40
N SER A 118 13.13 13.76 -10.84
CA SER A 118 12.46 15.05 -10.67
C SER A 118 12.09 15.34 -9.20
N VAL A 119 11.96 14.31 -8.38
CA VAL A 119 11.82 14.40 -6.92
C VAL A 119 12.99 13.65 -6.29
N PRO A 120 14.00 14.33 -5.72
CA PRO A 120 15.09 13.65 -5.02
C PRO A 120 14.58 12.97 -3.74
N PRO A 121 15.07 11.78 -3.39
CA PRO A 121 14.74 11.15 -2.11
C PRO A 121 15.39 11.93 -0.96
N VAL A 122 14.59 12.27 0.05
CA VAL A 122 15.02 12.98 1.26
C VAL A 122 15.00 12.01 2.44
N TRP A 123 16.13 11.90 3.14
CA TRP A 123 16.28 11.01 4.30
C TRP A 123 16.28 11.80 5.60
N GLU A 124 15.09 12.13 6.09
CA GLU A 124 14.87 12.93 7.30
C GLU A 124 13.96 12.19 8.29
N ARG A 125 14.19 10.89 8.51
CA ARG A 125 13.35 10.03 9.36
C ARG A 125 13.16 10.52 10.81
N HIS A 126 14.10 11.33 11.31
CA HIS A 126 14.01 11.94 12.64
C HIS A 126 12.79 12.85 12.82
N VAL A 127 12.15 13.35 11.74
CA VAL A 127 10.91 14.16 11.85
C VAL A 127 9.70 13.34 12.29
N LEU A 128 9.81 12.01 12.27
CA LEU A 128 8.81 11.05 12.79
C LEU A 128 9.34 10.25 14.00
N SER A 129 10.38 10.75 14.67
CA SER A 129 10.79 10.23 15.98
C SER A 129 9.93 10.86 17.09
N ALA A 130 9.66 10.08 18.13
CA ALA A 130 8.98 10.55 19.33
C ALA A 130 9.79 11.65 20.02
N THR A 131 9.06 12.50 20.75
CA THR A 131 9.67 13.46 21.67
C THR A 131 10.27 12.75 22.88
N ASP A 132 11.27 13.36 23.52
CA ASP A 132 11.83 12.90 24.79
C ASP A 132 11.49 13.91 25.91
N PRO A 133 10.68 13.55 26.93
CA PRO A 133 9.99 12.27 27.09
C PRO A 133 8.76 12.16 26.14
N PRO A 134 8.37 10.93 25.73
CA PRO A 134 7.21 10.73 24.86
C PRO A 134 5.90 11.24 25.47
N ARG A 135 5.09 11.94 24.66
CA ARG A 135 3.79 12.48 25.07
C ARG A 135 2.65 11.84 24.29
N VAL A 136 1.95 10.91 24.91
CA VAL A 136 0.72 10.31 24.37
C VAL A 136 -0.46 11.24 24.67
N THR A 137 -1.09 11.79 23.63
CA THR A 137 -2.21 12.74 23.76
C THR A 137 -3.58 12.10 23.58
N CYS A 138 -3.67 10.94 22.93
CA CYS A 138 -4.91 10.20 22.73
C CYS A 138 -4.70 8.67 22.75
N ARG A 139 -5.80 7.92 22.90
CA ARG A 139 -5.80 6.45 22.88
C ARG A 139 -5.81 5.95 21.44
N HIS A 140 -4.69 5.39 20.97
CA HIS A 140 -4.55 4.90 19.61
C HIS A 140 -5.02 3.45 19.45
N ARG A 141 -6.33 3.25 19.22
CA ARG A 141 -6.95 1.90 19.08
C ARG A 141 -6.27 0.96 18.08
N ALA A 142 -5.60 1.49 17.05
CA ALA A 142 -4.89 0.68 16.06
C ALA A 142 -3.61 -0.02 16.57
N TYR A 143 -3.17 0.31 17.80
CA TYR A 143 -1.98 -0.24 18.45
C TYR A 143 -2.31 -0.98 19.76
N GLU A 144 -3.58 -1.27 20.01
CA GLU A 144 -4.00 -2.03 21.19
C GLU A 144 -3.74 -3.53 20.97
N GLU A 145 -2.98 -4.15 21.89
CA GLU A 145 -2.82 -5.60 21.91
C GLU A 145 -4.15 -6.26 22.28
N VAL A 146 -4.73 -7.00 21.33
CA VAL A 146 -5.95 -7.77 21.57
C VAL A 146 -5.56 -9.03 22.36
N ALA A 147 -5.95 -9.10 23.64
CA ALA A 147 -5.68 -10.29 24.45
C ALA A 147 -6.35 -11.52 23.81
N GLY A 148 -5.55 -12.53 23.44
CA GLY A 148 -6.03 -13.69 22.67
C GLY A 148 -5.75 -13.61 21.17
N SER A 149 -5.34 -12.46 20.63
CA SER A 149 -4.55 -12.43 19.40
C SER A 149 -3.15 -12.94 19.72
N THR A 150 -3.02 -14.27 19.82
CA THR A 150 -1.83 -14.88 19.23
C THR A 150 -1.69 -14.28 17.84
N SER A 151 -0.46 -13.93 17.46
CA SER A 151 -0.09 -13.51 16.12
C SER A 151 -0.20 -14.69 15.15
N SER A 152 -1.42 -15.19 14.99
CA SER A 152 -1.88 -15.73 13.74
C SER A 152 -1.93 -14.54 12.76
N ILE A 153 -1.02 -14.39 11.80
CA ILE A 153 -0.52 -15.47 10.94
C ILE A 153 -1.62 -16.54 10.85
N LEU A 154 -2.80 -16.09 10.39
CA LEU A 154 -3.89 -16.97 10.00
C LEU A 154 -3.26 -18.16 9.29
N THR A 155 -3.52 -19.38 9.76
CA THR A 155 -2.98 -20.60 9.15
C THR A 155 -3.32 -20.56 7.66
N GLN A 156 -2.33 -20.19 6.84
CA GLN A 156 -2.56 -19.60 5.51
C GLN A 156 -3.11 -20.60 4.49
N ASP A 157 -3.19 -21.86 4.87
CA ASP A 157 -3.26 -23.03 4.00
C ASP A 157 -4.57 -23.14 3.20
N HIS A 158 -5.60 -22.35 3.55
CA HIS A 158 -6.94 -22.41 2.91
C HIS A 158 -7.50 -21.05 2.44
N LEU A 159 -6.74 -19.96 2.52
CA LEU A 159 -7.22 -18.65 2.05
C LEU A 159 -7.08 -18.50 0.53
N VAL A 160 -8.18 -18.10 -0.12
CA VAL A 160 -8.24 -17.97 -1.58
C VAL A 160 -8.31 -16.50 -1.99
N HIS A 161 -7.25 -16.00 -2.63
CA HIS A 161 -7.25 -14.65 -3.20
C HIS A 161 -8.32 -14.54 -4.32
N ARG A 162 -9.20 -13.55 -4.19
CA ARG A 162 -10.14 -13.11 -5.24
C ARG A 162 -10.02 -11.62 -5.45
N SER A 163 -10.18 -11.19 -6.70
CA SER A 163 -10.20 -9.76 -7.07
C SER A 163 -11.59 -9.42 -7.58
N PHE A 164 -12.14 -8.32 -7.08
CA PHE A 164 -13.45 -7.79 -7.48
C PHE A 164 -13.24 -6.45 -8.18
N PHE A 165 -13.99 -6.21 -9.26
CA PHE A 165 -13.92 -4.96 -10.02
C PHE A 165 -15.17 -4.15 -9.74
N PHE A 166 -14.98 -2.88 -9.36
CA PHE A 166 -16.06 -1.91 -9.17
C PHE A 166 -15.91 -0.82 -10.24
N SER A 167 -16.90 -0.71 -11.12
CA SER A 167 -16.98 0.34 -12.14
C SER A 167 -17.43 1.67 -11.52
N PRO A 168 -17.21 2.81 -12.21
CA PRO A 168 -17.75 4.10 -11.77
C PRO A 168 -19.27 4.10 -11.59
N SER A 169 -19.99 3.30 -12.39
CA SER A 169 -21.44 3.08 -12.26
C SER A 169 -21.79 2.33 -10.97
N ASP A 170 -21.02 1.32 -10.57
CA ASP A 170 -21.27 0.57 -9.33
C ASP A 170 -21.06 1.47 -8.10
N ILE A 171 -19.98 2.26 -8.09
CA ILE A 171 -19.73 3.25 -7.04
C ILE A 171 -20.84 4.31 -6.99
N THR A 172 -21.34 4.75 -8.15
CA THR A 172 -22.47 5.69 -8.24
C THR A 172 -23.77 5.07 -7.71
N ALA A 173 -24.02 3.80 -7.98
CA ALA A 173 -25.18 3.07 -7.47
C ALA A 173 -25.09 2.89 -5.94
N LEU A 174 -23.94 2.47 -5.41
CA LEU A 174 -23.69 2.36 -3.97
C LEU A 174 -23.86 3.71 -3.26
N ARG A 175 -23.37 4.81 -3.85
CA ARG A 175 -23.53 6.15 -3.28
C ARG A 175 -25.00 6.59 -3.15
N ARG A 176 -25.92 6.08 -3.99
CA ARG A 176 -27.37 6.35 -3.86
C ARG A 176 -28.03 5.64 -2.68
N LEU A 177 -27.38 4.62 -2.10
CA LEU A 177 -27.83 3.92 -0.90
C LEU A 177 -27.34 4.60 0.39
N VAL A 178 -26.39 5.54 0.28
CA VAL A 178 -25.84 6.27 1.43
C VAL A 178 -26.83 7.37 1.86
N PRO A 179 -27.13 7.51 3.16
CA PRO A 179 -28.01 8.57 3.65
C PRO A 179 -27.54 9.98 3.23
N PRO A 180 -28.42 10.96 2.98
CA PRO A 180 -28.04 12.30 2.51
C PRO A 180 -27.00 13.01 3.39
N LEU A 181 -27.04 12.78 4.71
CA LEU A 181 -26.09 13.32 5.70
C LEU A 181 -24.64 12.84 5.45
N LEU A 182 -24.46 11.69 4.80
CA LEU A 182 -23.18 11.07 4.46
C LEU A 182 -22.87 11.13 2.96
N SER A 183 -23.59 11.98 2.19
CA SER A 183 -23.46 12.09 0.73
C SER A 183 -22.06 12.51 0.23
N HIS A 184 -21.23 13.07 1.11
CA HIS A 184 -19.85 13.48 0.84
C HIS A 184 -18.80 12.37 0.98
N CYS A 185 -19.17 11.15 1.42
CA CYS A 185 -18.23 10.04 1.57
C CYS A 185 -17.47 9.70 0.27
N SER A 186 -16.18 9.46 0.41
CA SER A 186 -15.29 9.00 -0.65
C SER A 186 -15.65 7.59 -1.13
N SER A 187 -15.22 7.24 -2.34
CA SER A 187 -15.35 5.87 -2.86
C SER A 187 -14.62 4.84 -1.98
N PHE A 188 -13.56 5.26 -1.28
CA PHE A 188 -12.82 4.42 -0.33
C PHE A 188 -13.65 4.09 0.90
N GLU A 189 -14.30 5.08 1.52
CA GLU A 189 -15.17 4.87 2.68
C GLU A 189 -16.38 3.99 2.32
N ILE A 190 -17.02 4.24 1.16
CA ILE A 190 -18.15 3.45 0.68
C ILE A 190 -17.74 1.97 0.50
N LEU A 191 -16.63 1.70 -0.21
CA LEU A 191 -16.17 0.32 -0.43
C LEU A 191 -15.73 -0.36 0.87
N THR A 192 -15.05 0.37 1.77
CA THR A 192 -14.63 -0.13 3.08
C THR A 192 -15.83 -0.51 3.94
N ALA A 193 -16.87 0.34 3.98
CA ALA A 193 -18.13 0.04 4.67
C ALA A 193 -18.86 -1.17 4.07
N CYS A 194 -18.92 -1.28 2.74
CA CYS A 194 -19.51 -2.46 2.08
C CYS A 194 -18.76 -3.75 2.41
N LEU A 195 -17.42 -3.73 2.44
CA LEU A 195 -16.60 -4.89 2.83
C LEU A 195 -16.82 -5.28 4.29
N TRP A 196 -16.94 -4.30 5.18
CA TRP A 196 -17.24 -4.50 6.60
C TRP A 196 -18.60 -5.16 6.84
N ILE A 197 -19.65 -4.59 6.24
CA ILE A 197 -21.02 -5.15 6.29
C ILE A 197 -21.03 -6.57 5.73
N TRP A 198 -20.30 -6.81 4.64
CA TRP A 198 -20.17 -8.14 4.06
C TRP A 198 -19.47 -9.14 5.01
N SER A 199 -18.39 -8.75 5.69
CA SER A 199 -17.71 -9.63 6.65
C SER A 199 -18.56 -9.98 7.88
N ASP A 200 -19.38 -9.04 8.36
CA ASP A 200 -20.33 -9.23 9.47
C ASP A 200 -21.47 -10.21 9.09
N HIS A 201 -21.90 -10.21 7.82
CA HIS A 201 -23.05 -10.98 7.36
C HIS A 201 -22.70 -12.33 6.69
N CYS A 202 -21.44 -12.55 6.29
CA CYS A 202 -21.03 -13.76 5.57
C CYS A 202 -20.88 -14.98 6.51
N PRO A 203 -21.46 -16.15 6.21
CA PRO A 203 -21.14 -17.38 6.95
C PRO A 203 -19.69 -17.84 6.67
N PRO A 204 -18.96 -18.40 7.65
CA PRO A 204 -19.38 -18.73 9.01
C PRO A 204 -19.21 -17.60 10.04
N THR A 205 -18.73 -16.42 9.63
CA THR A 205 -18.31 -15.31 10.53
C THR A 205 -19.48 -14.50 11.09
N ARG A 206 -20.53 -15.18 11.59
CA ARG A 206 -21.55 -14.56 12.45
C ARG A 206 -20.98 -14.31 13.84
N PHE A 207 -20.10 -13.32 13.95
CA PHE A 207 -19.69 -12.77 15.22
C PHE A 207 -20.93 -12.18 15.91
N THR A 208 -21.16 -12.51 17.18
CA THR A 208 -22.30 -11.98 17.95
C THR A 208 -21.78 -11.28 19.19
N ASN A 209 -22.02 -9.98 19.30
CA ASN A 209 -21.54 -9.12 20.40
C ASN A 209 -20.00 -8.99 20.52
N GLU A 210 -19.24 -9.42 19.51
CA GLU A 210 -17.78 -9.21 19.48
C GLU A 210 -17.44 -7.80 18.98
N GLU A 211 -16.37 -7.20 19.51
CA GLU A 211 -15.83 -5.94 18.99
C GLU A 211 -14.97 -6.23 17.77
N MET A 212 -15.38 -5.74 16.60
CA MET A 212 -14.60 -5.78 15.37
C MET A 212 -13.84 -4.46 15.19
N SER A 213 -12.66 -4.51 14.57
CA SER A 213 -11.88 -3.34 14.16
C SER A 213 -11.40 -3.42 12.71
N ILE A 214 -11.45 -2.31 11.96
CA ILE A 214 -10.82 -2.18 10.64
C ILE A 214 -9.73 -1.13 10.71
N ILE A 215 -8.50 -1.56 10.44
CA ILE A 215 -7.32 -0.72 10.43
C ILE A 215 -7.07 -0.23 9.00
N CYS A 216 -7.05 1.08 8.82
CA CYS A 216 -6.78 1.77 7.57
C CYS A 216 -5.44 2.54 7.67
N LEU A 217 -4.61 2.43 6.64
CA LEU A 217 -3.39 3.24 6.51
C LEU A 217 -3.74 4.61 5.94
N VAL A 218 -3.42 5.68 6.68
CA VAL A 218 -3.70 7.07 6.29
C VAL A 218 -2.38 7.78 5.97
N ASN A 219 -2.17 8.18 4.71
CA ASN A 219 -0.98 8.93 4.29
C ASN A 219 -0.91 10.27 5.07
N ALA A 220 0.18 10.46 5.82
CA ALA A 220 0.35 11.59 6.73
C ALA A 220 1.08 12.78 6.07
N ARG A 221 1.69 12.59 4.89
CA ARG A 221 2.50 13.61 4.20
C ARG A 221 1.79 14.94 3.95
N GLU A 222 0.47 14.90 3.74
CA GLU A 222 -0.38 16.06 3.43
C GLU A 222 -1.33 16.42 4.59
N LYS A 223 -1.13 15.84 5.78
CA LYS A 223 -2.03 16.01 6.95
C LYS A 223 -1.58 17.09 7.94
N PHE A 224 -0.40 17.67 7.75
CA PHE A 224 0.16 18.71 8.62
C PHE A 224 0.19 20.06 7.90
N ASN A 225 -0.11 21.14 8.63
CA ASN A 225 0.02 22.51 8.17
C ASN A 225 0.81 23.35 9.20
N PRO A 226 2.05 23.79 8.90
CA PRO A 226 2.80 23.54 7.67
C PRO A 226 3.16 22.05 7.48
N PRO A 227 3.51 21.61 6.25
CA PRO A 227 3.86 20.22 5.98
C PRO A 227 5.07 19.75 6.80
N LEU A 228 4.87 18.71 7.62
CA LEU A 228 5.92 18.09 8.44
C LEU A 228 6.90 17.26 7.59
N LEU A 229 6.41 16.60 6.53
CA LEU A 229 7.21 15.73 5.68
C LEU A 229 7.64 16.47 4.41
N PRO A 230 8.94 16.50 4.06
CA PRO A 230 9.41 17.11 2.83
C PRO A 230 8.86 16.36 1.61
N ARG A 231 8.68 17.06 0.49
CA ARG A 231 8.13 16.51 -0.77
C ARG A 231 8.84 15.24 -1.28
N GLY A 232 10.09 15.02 -0.91
CA GLY A 232 10.89 13.84 -1.27
C GLY A 232 11.01 12.77 -0.20
N TYR A 233 10.30 12.88 0.95
CA TYR A 233 10.46 12.03 2.13
C TYR A 233 10.40 10.52 1.81
N TYR A 234 11.53 9.83 2.02
CA TYR A 234 11.70 8.42 1.67
C TYR A 234 11.75 7.51 2.91
N GLY A 235 10.56 7.06 3.31
CA GLY A 235 10.31 6.13 4.42
C GLY A 235 8.83 5.80 4.50
N ASN A 236 8.39 5.23 5.63
CA ASN A 236 6.98 5.13 5.96
C ASN A 236 6.51 6.49 6.50
N GLY A 237 5.46 7.05 5.89
CA GLY A 237 4.90 8.37 6.18
C GLY A 237 3.38 8.30 6.26
N PHE A 238 2.87 7.34 7.01
CA PHE A 238 1.45 7.11 7.26
C PHE A 238 1.18 6.86 8.75
N GLY A 239 -0.06 7.09 9.17
CA GLY A 239 -0.58 6.63 10.47
C GLY A 239 -1.57 5.48 10.29
N LEU A 240 -1.77 4.69 11.34
CA LEU A 240 -2.85 3.69 11.41
C LEU A 240 -4.08 4.30 12.09
N LEU A 241 -5.25 4.18 11.46
CA LEU A 241 -6.54 4.53 12.05
C LEU A 241 -7.40 3.28 12.17
N ALA A 242 -7.98 3.04 13.35
CA ALA A 242 -8.91 1.93 13.58
C ALA A 242 -10.34 2.46 13.73
N ALA A 243 -11.24 2.05 12.85
CA ALA A 243 -12.68 2.17 13.09
C ALA A 243 -13.19 0.89 13.78
N VAL A 244 -14.08 1.05 14.76
CA VAL A 244 -14.49 -0.03 15.67
C VAL A 244 -16.02 -0.05 15.79
N ALA A 245 -16.61 -1.25 15.74
CA ALA A 245 -18.03 -1.46 16.00
C ALA A 245 -18.30 -2.88 16.52
N THR A 246 -19.44 -3.07 17.20
CA THR A 246 -19.89 -4.37 17.69
C THR A 246 -20.62 -5.14 16.57
N ALA A 247 -20.27 -6.40 16.38
CA ALA A 247 -20.90 -7.27 15.39
C ALA A 247 -22.41 -7.44 15.62
N GLY A 248 -23.20 -7.35 14.54
CA GLY A 248 -24.67 -7.35 14.59
C GLY A 248 -25.33 -6.13 15.25
N GLY A 249 -24.55 -5.12 15.67
CA GLY A 249 -25.08 -3.86 16.20
C GLY A 249 -25.57 -2.89 15.11
N THR A 250 -26.52 -2.02 15.45
CA THR A 250 -26.85 -0.87 14.59
C THR A 250 -25.66 0.08 14.49
N PHE A 251 -25.40 0.63 13.30
CA PHE A 251 -24.29 1.56 13.00
C PHE A 251 -24.43 2.95 13.68
N GLU A 252 -25.19 3.08 14.76
CA GLU A 252 -25.63 4.35 15.34
C GLU A 252 -24.53 5.13 16.07
N LYS A 253 -23.43 4.48 16.47
CA LYS A 253 -22.28 5.13 17.16
C LYS A 253 -20.91 4.59 16.77
N ALA A 254 -20.75 4.16 15.52
CA ALA A 254 -19.40 4.16 14.95
C ALA A 254 -18.97 5.63 14.80
N ASN A 255 -18.00 6.07 15.60
CA ASN A 255 -17.42 7.42 15.49
C ASN A 255 -16.59 7.49 14.20
N TRP A 256 -17.27 7.63 13.05
CA TRP A 256 -16.69 7.96 11.74
C TRP A 256 -16.16 9.40 11.66
N ILE A 257 -15.85 10.00 12.80
CA ILE A 257 -15.41 11.38 12.92
C ILE A 257 -13.92 11.44 12.57
N CYS A 258 -13.61 12.24 11.54
CA CYS A 258 -12.27 12.63 11.08
C CYS A 258 -11.42 11.61 10.27
N PHE A 259 -11.91 11.22 9.08
CA PHE A 259 -11.00 11.04 7.92
C PHE A 259 -10.54 12.40 7.33
N GLY A 260 -11.29 13.47 7.58
CA GLY A 260 -10.92 14.87 7.33
C GLY A 260 -10.05 15.45 8.45
N ALA A 261 -9.35 16.55 8.16
CA ALA A 261 -8.59 17.30 9.16
C ALA A 261 -9.50 17.86 10.26
N GLY A 262 -8.93 18.15 11.43
CA GLY A 262 -9.65 18.90 12.46
C GLY A 262 -9.85 20.34 12.00
N GLU A 263 -11.11 20.73 11.84
CA GLU A 263 -11.55 22.10 12.08
C GLU A 263 -12.43 22.05 13.33
N GLU A 264 -11.87 22.48 14.46
CA GLU A 264 -12.64 22.80 15.65
C GLU A 264 -13.33 24.15 15.45
N GLY A 265 -14.61 24.22 15.80
CA GLY A 265 -15.44 25.44 15.83
C GLY A 265 -16.49 25.32 16.92
#